data_AF-A0A7Z1MLW6-F1
#
_entry.id   AF-A0A7Z1MLW6-F1
#
_cell.length_a   1.000
_cell.length_b   1.000
_cell.length_c   1.000
_cell.angle_alpha   90.00
_cell.angle_beta   90.00
_cell.angle_gamma   90.00
#
_symmetry.space_group_name_H-M   'P 1'
#
loop_
_entity.id
_entity.type
_entity.pdbx_description
1 polymer ?
#
loop_
_entity_poly.entity_id
_entity_poly.type
_entity_poly.pdbx_seq_one_letter_code
_entity_poly.pdbx_strand_id
1 'polypeptide(L)'
;MNAVLTKPLASNSNQPPNISSAVSIKVQASHNAGSSASEQPTVLADIYQSDINIAIWQRNFDQELTGEISEFIALNPNFSKSINLSPENAYEKLEFATDGTASKALLGNMVELVDMFCCLFELEEVGLRLAVLNQAMCPRFHFDQVPCRLVTTYHGTATQWLPNYAVDRSKLGRGSNGQPDSASGLYSHESDIQELSSGDVALLKGERWGGNENAGLVHRSPVTAPDETRLLLTLDFG
;
A
#
# COMPACT_ATOMS: atom_id res chain seq x y z
N MET A 1 -60.11 -43.16 -47.62
CA MET A 1 -59.64 -42.51 -48.85
C MET A 1 -58.81 -41.31 -48.45
N ASN A 2 -57.70 -41.13 -49.16
CA ASN A 2 -56.53 -40.32 -48.83
C ASN A 2 -56.79 -38.81 -48.78
N ALA A 3 -56.02 -38.08 -47.95
CA ALA A 3 -55.12 -37.03 -48.44
C ALA A 3 -54.18 -36.54 -47.32
N VAL A 4 -52.89 -36.63 -47.64
CA VAL A 4 -51.73 -36.11 -46.93
C VAL A 4 -51.61 -34.61 -47.21
N LEU A 5 -51.32 -33.79 -46.19
CA LEU A 5 -50.73 -32.46 -46.39
C LEU A 5 -49.64 -32.22 -45.33
N THR A 6 -48.45 -32.04 -45.87
CA THR A 6 -47.14 -31.85 -45.26
C THR A 6 -47.01 -30.49 -44.56
N LYS A 7 -46.45 -30.48 -43.34
CA LYS A 7 -45.94 -29.29 -42.64
C LYS A 7 -44.58 -28.85 -43.23
N PRO A 8 -44.29 -27.54 -43.35
CA PRO A 8 -42.92 -27.05 -43.51
C PRO A 8 -42.23 -26.88 -42.15
N LEU A 9 -40.94 -27.22 -42.11
CA LEU A 9 -39.98 -26.87 -41.06
C LEU A 9 -39.80 -25.35 -40.99
N ALA A 10 -39.83 -24.79 -39.79
CA ALA A 10 -39.22 -23.49 -39.49
C ALA A 10 -38.09 -23.70 -38.47
N SER A 11 -36.95 -23.11 -38.81
CA SER A 11 -35.62 -23.25 -38.23
C SER A 11 -35.50 -22.77 -36.77
N ASN A 12 -34.76 -23.55 -35.98
CA ASN A 12 -34.19 -23.16 -34.69
C ASN A 12 -33.35 -21.88 -34.79
N SER A 13 -33.67 -20.87 -33.99
CA SER A 13 -32.72 -19.85 -33.55
C SER A 13 -32.56 -19.95 -32.05
N ASN A 14 -31.55 -20.71 -31.61
CA ASN A 14 -31.07 -20.69 -30.24
C ASN A 14 -30.38 -19.35 -29.98
N GLN A 15 -31.06 -18.46 -29.26
CA GLN A 15 -30.45 -17.27 -28.65
C GLN A 15 -29.96 -17.66 -27.24
N PRO A 16 -28.70 -17.40 -26.87
CA PRO A 16 -28.21 -17.68 -25.52
C PRO A 16 -28.89 -16.72 -24.51
N PRO A 17 -29.12 -17.16 -23.25
CA PRO A 17 -29.73 -16.33 -22.25
C PRO A 17 -28.82 -15.14 -21.90
N ASN A 18 -29.42 -13.96 -21.94
CA ASN A 18 -28.80 -12.69 -21.64
C ASN A 18 -28.62 -12.55 -20.11
N ILE A 19 -27.43 -12.90 -19.60
CA ILE A 19 -27.08 -12.70 -18.20
C ILE A 19 -26.43 -11.31 -18.07
N SER A 20 -27.25 -10.27 -18.10
CA SER A 20 -26.85 -8.93 -17.68
C SER A 20 -27.55 -8.60 -16.37
N SER A 21 -26.96 -9.09 -15.29
CA SER A 21 -27.19 -8.57 -13.94
C SER A 21 -25.87 -8.64 -13.18
N ALA A 22 -24.85 -7.95 -13.71
CA ALA A 22 -23.74 -7.53 -12.89
C ALA A 22 -24.27 -6.45 -11.94
N VAL A 23 -24.53 -6.85 -10.70
CA VAL A 23 -24.82 -5.94 -9.59
C VAL A 23 -23.65 -4.96 -9.54
N SER A 24 -23.90 -3.70 -9.91
CA SER A 24 -22.94 -2.62 -9.70
C SER A 24 -22.81 -2.42 -8.20
N ILE A 25 -21.84 -3.08 -7.59
CA ILE A 25 -21.35 -2.72 -6.27
C ILE A 25 -20.78 -1.32 -6.42
N LYS A 26 -21.49 -0.31 -5.90
CA LYS A 26 -20.93 1.03 -5.74
C LYS A 26 -19.82 0.92 -4.69
N VAL A 27 -18.60 0.66 -5.14
CA VAL A 27 -17.39 0.80 -4.32
C VAL A 27 -17.18 2.29 -4.12
N GLN A 28 -17.30 2.74 -2.88
CA GLN A 28 -17.23 4.16 -2.55
C GLN A 28 -15.80 4.52 -2.18
N ALA A 29 -14.92 4.63 -3.19
CA ALA A 29 -13.60 5.22 -3.00
C ALA A 29 -13.75 6.70 -2.64
N SER A 30 -13.06 7.15 -1.59
CA SER A 30 -12.96 8.57 -1.29
C SER A 30 -11.78 9.16 -2.07
N HIS A 31 -12.07 10.06 -3.01
CA HIS A 31 -11.07 10.83 -3.71
C HIS A 31 -10.98 12.23 -3.12
N ASN A 32 -9.82 12.55 -2.56
CA ASN A 32 -9.43 13.92 -2.22
C ASN A 32 -8.31 14.33 -3.18
N ALA A 33 -8.11 15.62 -3.41
CA ALA A 33 -7.05 16.11 -4.30
C ALA A 33 -5.69 15.52 -3.86
N GLY A 34 -5.09 14.65 -4.68
CA GLY A 34 -3.81 14.01 -4.36
C GLY A 34 -3.87 12.59 -3.79
N SER A 35 -5.05 12.05 -3.41
CA SER A 35 -5.15 10.76 -2.71
C SER A 35 -6.43 9.97 -2.98
N SER A 36 -6.31 8.64 -3.01
CA SER A 36 -7.46 7.71 -3.01
C SER A 36 -7.41 6.78 -1.78
N ALA A 37 -8.59 6.44 -1.25
CA ALA A 37 -8.71 5.48 -0.16
C ALA A 37 -9.98 4.62 -0.29
N SER A 38 -9.89 3.36 0.10
CA SER A 38 -11.01 2.40 0.08
C SER A 38 -10.70 1.17 0.94
N GLU A 39 -11.73 0.46 1.38
CA GLU A 39 -11.61 -0.87 2.00
C GLU A 39 -11.30 -1.99 1.00
N GLN A 40 -11.42 -1.71 -0.30
CA GLN A 40 -11.15 -2.67 -1.38
C GLN A 40 -9.72 -2.51 -1.92
N PRO A 41 -8.94 -3.59 -2.08
CA PRO A 41 -7.55 -3.53 -2.53
C PRO A 41 -7.40 -2.96 -3.95
N THR A 42 -8.47 -2.98 -4.76
CA THR A 42 -8.47 -2.41 -6.11
C THR A 42 -8.18 -0.91 -6.15
N VAL A 43 -8.34 -0.19 -5.02
CA VAL A 43 -7.98 1.23 -4.92
C VAL A 43 -6.49 1.49 -5.16
N LEU A 44 -5.63 0.49 -4.93
CA LEU A 44 -4.20 0.62 -5.20
C LEU A 44 -3.90 0.92 -6.67
N ALA A 45 -4.78 0.49 -7.60
CA ALA A 45 -4.64 0.80 -9.03
C ALA A 45 -4.83 2.30 -9.33
N ASP A 46 -5.45 3.07 -8.45
CA ASP A 46 -5.59 4.52 -8.61
C ASP A 46 -4.24 5.24 -8.57
N ILE A 47 -3.17 4.59 -8.12
CA ILE A 47 -1.81 5.15 -8.18
C ILE A 47 -1.40 5.53 -9.61
N TYR A 48 -2.01 4.91 -10.64
CA TYR A 48 -1.76 5.27 -12.04
C TYR A 48 -2.42 6.57 -12.48
N GLN A 49 -3.40 7.08 -11.74
CA GLN A 49 -4.02 8.38 -12.03
C GLN A 49 -3.00 9.50 -11.80
N SER A 50 -2.94 10.46 -12.73
CA SER A 50 -1.89 11.49 -12.75
C SER A 50 -1.93 12.42 -11.53
N ASP A 51 -3.10 12.61 -10.94
CA ASP A 51 -3.37 13.48 -9.80
C ASP A 51 -3.33 12.76 -8.45
N ILE A 52 -3.05 11.45 -8.43
CA ILE A 52 -2.96 10.65 -7.20
C ILE A 52 -1.49 10.43 -6.83
N ASN A 53 -1.09 10.87 -5.64
CA ASN A 53 0.26 10.66 -5.09
C ASN A 53 0.30 9.61 -3.97
N ILE A 54 -0.86 9.26 -3.42
CA ILE A 54 -1.02 8.15 -2.49
C ILE A 54 -2.33 7.40 -2.75
N ALA A 55 -2.26 6.08 -2.82
CA ALA A 55 -3.43 5.19 -2.86
C ALA A 55 -3.42 4.31 -1.62
N ILE A 56 -4.52 4.28 -0.86
CA ILE A 56 -4.60 3.65 0.47
C ILE A 56 -5.66 2.56 0.47
N TRP A 57 -5.22 1.32 0.60
CA TRP A 57 -6.10 0.21 0.95
C TRP A 57 -6.24 0.13 2.47
N GLN A 58 -7.44 0.47 2.94
CA GLN A 58 -7.81 0.49 4.35
C GLN A 58 -8.25 -0.91 4.78
N ARG A 59 -7.56 -1.49 5.76
CA ARG A 59 -7.87 -2.84 6.22
C ARG A 59 -7.58 -2.98 7.70
N ASN A 60 -8.35 -3.86 8.33
CA ASN A 60 -8.17 -4.22 9.73
C ASN A 60 -7.69 -5.67 9.81
N PHE A 61 -6.81 -5.96 10.76
CA PHE A 61 -6.44 -7.33 11.09
C PHE A 61 -7.47 -7.93 12.04
N ASP A 62 -7.70 -9.23 11.91
CA ASP A 62 -8.42 -9.97 12.94
C ASP A 62 -7.55 -10.10 14.21
N GLN A 63 -8.18 -10.58 15.28
CA GLN A 63 -7.52 -10.71 16.57
C GLN A 63 -6.38 -11.74 16.55
N GLU A 64 -6.48 -12.76 15.69
CA GLU A 64 -5.47 -13.82 15.56
C GLU A 64 -4.19 -13.24 14.97
N LEU A 65 -4.26 -12.60 13.80
CA LEU A 65 -3.11 -11.97 13.16
C LEU A 65 -2.53 -10.84 14.01
N THR A 66 -3.36 -10.07 14.71
CA THR A 66 -2.90 -9.04 15.65
C THR A 66 -2.06 -9.64 16.79
N GLY A 67 -2.48 -10.80 17.31
CA GLY A 67 -1.75 -11.54 18.33
C GLY A 67 -0.41 -12.08 17.81
N GLU A 68 -0.41 -12.68 16.63
CA GLU A 68 0.80 -13.22 15.99
C GLU A 68 1.83 -12.14 15.65
N ILE A 69 1.39 -10.96 15.20
CA ILE A 69 2.26 -9.79 14.97
C ILE A 69 2.94 -9.38 16.29
N SER A 70 2.16 -9.34 17.37
CA SER A 70 2.65 -8.94 18.70
C SER A 70 3.64 -9.96 19.25
N GLU A 71 3.41 -11.25 19.04
CA GLU A 71 4.34 -12.34 19.39
C GLU A 71 5.64 -12.25 18.59
N PHE A 72 5.56 -12.02 17.26
CA PHE A 72 6.73 -11.83 16.42
C PHE A 72 7.61 -10.67 16.90
N ILE A 73 7.01 -9.54 17.27
CA ILE A 73 7.72 -8.37 17.81
C ILE A 73 8.41 -8.72 19.14
N ALA A 74 7.69 -9.39 20.05
CA ALA A 74 8.22 -9.77 21.36
C ALA A 74 9.41 -10.73 21.25
N LEU A 75 9.37 -11.67 20.30
CA LEU A 75 10.47 -12.59 20.01
C LEU A 75 11.64 -11.91 19.30
N ASN A 76 11.38 -10.87 18.50
CA ASN A 76 12.37 -10.24 17.64
C ASN A 76 12.45 -8.71 17.80
N PRO A 77 12.77 -8.18 19.01
CA PRO A 77 12.67 -6.74 19.31
C PRO A 77 13.65 -5.84 18.54
N ASN A 78 14.65 -6.43 17.87
CA ASN A 78 15.63 -5.72 17.04
C ASN A 78 15.64 -6.24 15.59
N PHE A 79 14.53 -6.85 15.14
CA PHE A 79 14.45 -7.41 13.81
C PHE A 79 14.63 -6.34 12.73
N SER A 80 15.51 -6.58 11.77
CA SER A 80 15.59 -5.78 10.55
C SER A 80 16.20 -6.60 9.44
N LYS A 81 15.44 -6.84 8.38
CA LYS A 81 15.91 -7.56 7.18
C LYS A 81 15.50 -6.80 5.93
N SER A 82 16.41 -6.81 4.96
CA SER A 82 16.17 -6.36 3.59
C SER A 82 16.56 -7.49 2.65
N ILE A 83 15.63 -7.90 1.79
CA ILE A 83 15.78 -9.06 0.91
C ILE A 83 15.11 -8.78 -0.44
N ASN A 84 15.71 -9.26 -1.53
CA ASN A 84 15.06 -9.29 -2.84
C ASN A 84 14.32 -10.62 -3.01
N LEU A 85 13.08 -10.56 -3.46
CA LEU A 85 12.22 -11.73 -3.63
C LEU A 85 11.22 -11.53 -4.78
N SER A 86 10.74 -12.65 -5.29
CA SER A 86 9.69 -12.73 -6.31
C SER A 86 8.45 -13.41 -5.71
N PRO A 87 7.26 -13.27 -6.31
CA PRO A 87 6.06 -13.95 -5.83
C PRO A 87 6.25 -15.47 -5.65
N GLU A 88 7.03 -16.11 -6.52
CA GLU A 88 7.26 -17.56 -6.50
C GLU A 88 8.13 -18.03 -5.32
N ASN A 89 9.04 -17.19 -4.83
CA ASN A 89 9.97 -17.54 -3.74
C ASN A 89 9.74 -16.74 -2.44
N ALA A 90 8.75 -15.85 -2.41
CA ALA A 90 8.50 -14.94 -1.31
C ALA A 90 8.32 -15.69 0.02
N TYR A 91 7.52 -16.76 0.03
CA TYR A 91 7.26 -17.52 1.25
C TYR A 91 8.54 -18.12 1.83
N GLU A 92 9.31 -18.88 1.04
CA GLU A 92 10.54 -19.54 1.50
C GLU A 92 11.59 -18.52 1.97
N LYS A 93 11.77 -17.43 1.22
CA LYS A 93 12.73 -16.37 1.59
C LYS A 93 12.30 -15.64 2.86
N LEU A 94 11.02 -15.38 3.07
CA LEU A 94 10.50 -14.73 4.27
C LEU A 94 10.59 -15.64 5.49
N GLU A 95 10.24 -16.92 5.34
CA GLU A 95 10.39 -17.93 6.40
C GLU A 95 11.86 -18.03 6.84
N PHE A 96 12.79 -18.09 5.88
CA PHE A 96 14.22 -18.08 6.17
C PHE A 96 14.67 -16.75 6.81
N ALA A 97 14.24 -15.60 6.28
CA ALA A 97 14.65 -14.29 6.78
C ALA A 97 14.15 -13.99 8.20
N THR A 98 13.03 -14.61 8.58
CA THR A 98 12.43 -14.50 9.92
C THR A 98 12.89 -15.59 10.88
N ASP A 99 13.87 -16.42 10.48
CA ASP A 99 14.39 -17.54 11.26
C ASP A 99 13.26 -18.49 11.76
N GLY A 100 12.18 -18.61 10.99
CA GLY A 100 10.99 -19.39 11.34
C GLY A 100 10.14 -18.84 12.50
N THR A 101 10.41 -17.62 12.96
CA THR A 101 9.68 -17.00 14.09
C THR A 101 8.40 -16.29 13.67
N ALA A 102 8.24 -15.94 12.39
CA ALA A 102 6.99 -15.38 11.87
C ALA A 102 5.95 -16.48 11.69
N SER A 103 4.70 -16.19 12.08
CA SER A 103 3.58 -17.10 11.89
C SER A 103 3.27 -17.30 10.40
N LYS A 104 2.54 -18.38 10.09
CA LYS A 104 2.07 -18.62 8.72
C LYS A 104 1.13 -17.53 8.22
N ALA A 105 0.30 -16.93 9.08
CA ALA A 105 -0.61 -15.86 8.64
C ALA A 105 0.15 -14.56 8.37
N LEU A 106 1.15 -14.21 9.19
CA LEU A 106 2.02 -13.06 8.93
C LEU A 106 2.83 -13.24 7.64
N LEU A 107 3.43 -14.43 7.45
CA LEU A 107 4.13 -14.78 6.20
C LEU A 107 3.17 -14.70 5.00
N GLY A 108 1.99 -15.30 5.11
CA GLY A 108 0.96 -15.27 4.07
C GLY A 108 0.56 -13.85 3.69
N ASN A 109 0.39 -12.97 4.68
CA ASN A 109 0.06 -11.57 4.40
C ASN A 109 1.19 -10.83 3.68
N MET A 110 2.45 -11.03 4.08
CA MET A 110 3.59 -10.43 3.39
C MET A 110 3.73 -10.94 1.95
N VAL A 111 3.51 -12.24 1.71
CA VAL A 111 3.51 -12.85 0.37
C VAL A 111 2.41 -12.25 -0.50
N GLU A 112 1.21 -12.05 0.04
CA GLU A 112 0.11 -11.41 -0.69
C GLU A 112 0.46 -9.98 -1.12
N LEU A 113 1.10 -9.19 -0.25
CA LEU A 113 1.53 -7.84 -0.61
C LEU A 113 2.61 -7.83 -1.70
N VAL A 114 3.53 -8.80 -1.67
CA VAL A 114 4.53 -8.98 -2.72
C VAL A 114 3.86 -9.31 -4.05
N ASP A 115 2.95 -10.29 -4.07
CA ASP A 115 2.23 -10.70 -5.27
C ASP A 115 1.42 -9.54 -5.86
N MET A 116 0.67 -8.82 -5.02
CA MET A 116 -0.09 -7.64 -5.44
C MET A 116 0.81 -6.53 -6.02
N PHE A 117 1.94 -6.23 -5.39
CA PHE A 117 2.85 -5.18 -5.86
C PHE A 117 3.53 -5.57 -7.17
N CYS A 118 4.02 -6.81 -7.28
CA CYS A 118 4.58 -7.36 -8.51
C CYS A 118 3.56 -7.36 -9.64
N CYS A 119 2.33 -7.80 -9.38
CA CYS A 119 1.25 -7.82 -10.36
C CYS A 119 0.89 -6.40 -10.82
N LEU A 120 0.75 -5.46 -9.89
CA LEU A 120 0.34 -4.09 -10.21
C LEU A 120 1.36 -3.36 -11.08
N PHE A 121 2.66 -3.59 -10.86
CA PHE A 121 3.75 -2.90 -11.54
C PHE A 121 4.50 -3.76 -12.59
N GLU A 122 4.01 -4.97 -12.87
CA GLU A 122 4.61 -5.94 -13.80
C GLU A 122 6.09 -6.24 -13.47
N LEU A 123 6.39 -6.48 -12.18
CA LEU A 123 7.74 -6.72 -11.68
C LEU A 123 8.01 -8.22 -11.48
N GLU A 124 9.19 -8.68 -11.90
CA GLU A 124 9.67 -10.04 -11.61
C GLU A 124 10.15 -10.19 -10.15
N GLU A 125 10.74 -9.13 -9.58
CA GLU A 125 11.20 -9.11 -8.19
C GLU A 125 11.03 -7.73 -7.53
N VAL A 126 11.02 -7.74 -6.20
CA VAL A 126 10.91 -6.54 -5.36
C VAL A 126 11.95 -6.57 -4.25
N GLY A 127 12.38 -5.38 -3.85
CA GLY A 127 13.12 -5.19 -2.61
C GLY A 127 12.15 -5.09 -1.44
N LEU A 128 12.09 -6.11 -0.59
CA LEU A 128 11.32 -6.10 0.65
C LEU A 128 12.21 -5.68 1.81
N ARG A 129 11.70 -4.79 2.67
CA ARG A 129 12.27 -4.52 4.00
C ARG A 129 11.22 -4.76 5.07
N LEU A 130 11.56 -5.53 6.09
CA LEU A 130 10.77 -5.75 7.30
C LEU A 130 11.62 -5.34 8.52
N ALA A 131 11.10 -4.46 9.36
CA ALA A 131 11.84 -3.95 10.52
C ALA A 131 10.94 -3.69 11.73
N VAL A 132 11.43 -4.11 12.89
CA VAL A 132 10.97 -3.67 14.21
C VAL A 132 11.73 -2.40 14.56
N LEU A 133 10.99 -1.30 14.74
CA LEU A 133 11.52 0.04 14.97
C LEU A 133 11.15 0.50 16.36
N ASN A 134 12.15 0.93 17.13
CA ASN A 134 11.98 1.54 18.46
C ASN A 134 12.30 3.05 18.44
N GLN A 135 12.64 3.59 17.26
CA GLN A 135 12.90 4.99 16.99
C GLN A 135 12.49 5.32 15.55
N ALA A 136 12.11 6.57 15.29
CA ALA A 136 11.81 7.03 13.94
C ALA A 136 13.04 6.98 13.04
N MET A 137 12.95 6.28 11.90
CA MET A 137 14.06 6.23 10.92
C MET A 137 14.22 7.53 10.13
N CYS A 138 13.10 8.11 9.69
CA CYS A 138 13.04 9.35 8.92
C CYS A 138 12.05 10.31 9.60
N PRO A 139 12.43 10.95 10.72
CA PRO A 139 11.54 11.81 11.49
C PRO A 139 11.19 13.13 10.79
N ARG A 140 11.89 13.46 9.71
CA ARG A 140 11.70 14.66 8.90
C ARG A 140 10.89 14.33 7.66
N PHE A 141 9.99 15.22 7.29
CA PHE A 141 9.27 15.11 6.03
C PHE A 141 10.25 15.12 4.84
N HIS A 142 10.08 14.14 3.97
CA HIS A 142 10.88 13.93 2.77
C HIS A 142 10.01 13.29 1.70
N PHE A 143 10.56 13.13 0.50
CA PHE A 143 9.97 12.35 -0.58
C PHE A 143 10.99 11.32 -1.03
N ASP A 144 10.51 10.25 -1.66
CA ASP A 144 11.38 9.19 -2.14
C ASP A 144 11.83 9.41 -3.59
N GLN A 145 13.07 8.98 -3.86
CA GLN A 145 13.68 8.91 -5.19
C GLN A 145 13.52 7.51 -5.79
N VAL A 146 12.29 6.99 -5.75
CA VAL A 146 11.87 5.72 -6.36
C VAL A 146 10.62 5.96 -7.21
N PRO A 147 10.22 5.02 -8.10
CA PRO A 147 8.97 5.18 -8.85
C PRO A 147 7.76 5.15 -7.92
N CYS A 148 7.62 4.09 -7.15
CA CYS A 148 6.58 3.95 -6.13
C CYS A 148 7.10 3.05 -5.01
N ARG A 149 6.65 3.31 -3.78
CA ARG A 149 6.93 2.47 -2.61
C ARG A 149 5.62 1.99 -2.01
N LEU A 150 5.53 0.71 -1.68
CA LEU A 150 4.49 0.22 -0.77
C LEU A 150 4.96 0.39 0.66
N VAL A 151 4.09 0.86 1.55
CA VAL A 151 4.31 0.85 3.00
C VAL A 151 3.11 0.24 3.71
N THR A 152 3.37 -0.56 4.74
CA THR A 152 2.37 -1.00 5.72
C THR A 152 3.00 -1.01 7.10
N THR A 153 2.29 -0.46 8.08
CA THR A 153 2.68 -0.58 9.50
C THR A 153 1.80 -1.65 10.14
N TYR A 154 2.37 -2.82 10.41
CA TYR A 154 1.64 -3.93 11.03
C TYR A 154 1.27 -3.66 12.49
N HIS A 155 2.09 -2.88 13.19
CA HIS A 155 1.89 -2.54 14.61
C HIS A 155 2.49 -1.16 14.93
N GLY A 156 1.87 -0.42 15.85
CA GLY A 156 2.28 0.90 16.31
C GLY A 156 1.92 2.05 15.36
N THR A 157 2.28 3.29 15.72
CA THR A 157 1.97 4.51 14.96
C THR A 157 2.40 4.39 13.50
N ALA A 158 1.55 4.75 12.54
CA ALA A 158 1.86 4.55 11.12
C ALA A 158 2.51 5.78 10.47
N THR A 159 2.77 5.70 9.16
CA THR A 159 3.40 6.79 8.39
C THR A 159 2.51 8.04 8.37
N GLN A 160 3.12 9.20 8.56
CA GLN A 160 2.49 10.50 8.35
C GLN A 160 2.84 11.05 6.97
N TRP A 161 1.91 11.75 6.34
CA TRP A 161 2.09 12.32 5.01
C TRP A 161 1.40 13.68 4.87
N LEU A 162 1.82 14.44 3.87
CA LEU A 162 1.25 15.73 3.53
C LEU A 162 0.76 15.70 2.08
N PRO A 163 -0.47 16.14 1.80
CA PRO A 163 -0.93 16.30 0.44
C PRO A 163 -0.11 17.40 -0.26
N ASN A 164 0.21 17.22 -1.54
CA ASN A 164 1.12 18.12 -2.27
C ASN A 164 0.69 19.61 -2.22
N TYR A 165 -0.61 19.90 -2.18
CA TYR A 165 -1.10 21.29 -2.09
C TYR A 165 -0.81 21.97 -0.75
N ALA A 166 -0.52 21.20 0.31
CA ALA A 166 -0.26 21.71 1.65
C ALA A 166 1.24 21.87 1.96
N VAL A 167 2.11 21.58 0.99
CA VAL A 167 3.57 21.58 1.19
C VAL A 167 4.25 22.73 0.47
N ASP A 168 5.00 23.55 1.20
CA ASP A 168 6.04 24.41 0.63
C ASP A 168 7.33 23.59 0.42
N ARG A 169 7.49 23.07 -0.79
CA ARG A 169 8.65 22.24 -1.17
C ARG A 169 9.99 22.96 -1.05
N SER A 170 10.00 24.30 -1.06
CA SER A 170 11.23 25.08 -0.85
C SER A 170 11.79 24.92 0.56
N LYS A 171 11.01 24.37 1.50
CA LYS A 171 11.40 24.11 2.90
C LYS A 171 11.85 22.68 3.17
N LEU A 172 11.79 21.79 2.19
CA LEU A 172 12.24 20.40 2.35
C LEU A 172 13.77 20.33 2.48
N GLY A 173 14.24 19.38 3.30
CA GLY A 173 15.67 19.11 3.48
C GLY A 173 16.46 20.37 3.88
N ARG A 174 17.46 20.74 3.06
CA ARG A 174 18.29 21.93 3.31
C ARG A 174 17.51 23.24 3.26
N GLY A 175 16.39 23.27 2.54
CA GLY A 175 15.50 24.43 2.46
C GLY A 175 14.87 24.86 3.79
N SER A 176 14.86 23.97 4.77
CA SER A 176 14.40 24.25 6.14
C SER A 176 15.34 25.16 6.95
N ASN A 177 16.55 25.45 6.47
CA ASN A 177 17.58 26.20 7.19
C ASN A 177 17.86 25.66 8.62
N GLY A 178 17.71 24.34 8.81
CA GLY A 178 17.92 23.69 10.11
C GLY A 178 16.75 23.81 11.09
N GLN A 179 15.65 24.47 10.72
CA GLN A 179 14.45 24.55 11.56
C GLN A 179 13.65 23.23 11.51
N PRO A 180 12.99 22.83 12.62
CA PRO A 180 12.07 21.68 12.63
C PRO A 180 10.90 21.90 11.66
N ASP A 181 10.24 20.82 11.21
CA ASP A 181 9.21 20.91 10.16
C ASP A 181 8.03 21.81 10.57
N SER A 182 7.69 21.82 11.86
CA SER A 182 6.63 22.66 12.46
C SER A 182 6.98 24.14 12.53
N ALA A 183 8.24 24.52 12.29
CA ALA A 183 8.69 25.92 12.35
C ALA A 183 9.36 26.41 11.05
N SER A 184 9.62 25.53 10.08
CA SER A 184 10.28 25.89 8.82
C SER A 184 9.34 26.56 7.81
N GLY A 185 8.02 26.49 8.05
CA GLY A 185 6.99 26.87 7.09
C GLY A 185 6.73 25.81 6.03
N LEU A 186 7.15 24.56 6.27
CA LEU A 186 6.94 23.44 5.33
C LEU A 186 5.45 23.17 5.08
N TYR A 187 4.63 23.34 6.10
CA TYR A 187 3.17 23.30 6.05
C TYR A 187 2.62 24.44 6.89
N SER A 188 1.33 24.77 6.73
CA SER A 188 0.72 25.93 7.41
C SER A 188 0.18 25.56 8.79
N HIS A 189 -0.42 24.38 8.92
CA HIS A 189 -1.07 23.91 10.14
C HIS A 189 -0.73 22.44 10.41
N GLU A 190 -0.62 22.05 11.68
CA GLU A 190 -0.43 20.64 12.07
C GLU A 190 -1.59 19.75 11.58
N SER A 191 -2.80 20.31 11.42
CA SER A 191 -3.95 19.62 10.84
C SER A 191 -3.81 19.29 9.35
N ASP A 192 -2.81 19.84 8.67
CA ASP A 192 -2.50 19.49 7.28
C ASP A 192 -1.88 18.09 7.21
N ILE A 193 -1.24 17.63 8.29
CA ILE A 193 -0.62 16.31 8.40
C ILE A 193 -1.71 15.25 8.44
N GLN A 194 -1.62 14.33 7.49
CA GLN A 194 -2.41 13.11 7.45
C GLN A 194 -1.61 11.95 8.04
N GLU A 195 -2.31 10.94 8.56
CA GLU A 195 -1.71 9.75 9.14
C GLU A 195 -2.40 8.50 8.63
N LEU A 196 -1.62 7.47 8.29
CA LEU A 196 -2.15 6.14 8.00
C LEU A 196 -2.60 5.46 9.31
N SER A 197 -3.45 4.45 9.21
CA SER A 197 -3.73 3.55 10.34
C SER A 197 -2.80 2.34 10.31
N SER A 198 -2.56 1.72 11.48
CA SER A 198 -1.91 0.40 11.49
C SER A 198 -2.77 -0.59 10.70
N GLY A 199 -2.12 -1.37 9.84
CA GLY A 199 -2.77 -2.29 8.92
C GLY A 199 -3.01 -1.73 7.52
N ASP A 200 -3.15 -0.41 7.36
CA ASP A 200 -3.29 0.21 6.05
C ASP A 200 -2.11 -0.14 5.13
N VAL A 201 -2.42 -0.42 3.87
CA VAL A 201 -1.44 -0.60 2.80
C VAL A 201 -1.50 0.63 1.91
N ALA A 202 -0.41 1.39 1.85
CA ALA A 202 -0.34 2.57 1.02
C ALA A 202 0.73 2.45 -0.06
N LEU A 203 0.40 2.89 -1.26
CA LEU A 203 1.35 3.14 -2.35
C LEU A 203 1.71 4.62 -2.38
N LEU A 204 2.99 4.94 -2.25
CA LEU A 204 3.54 6.28 -2.24
C LEU A 204 4.23 6.54 -3.57
N LYS A 205 3.67 7.43 -4.38
CA LYS A 205 4.28 7.81 -5.66
C LYS A 205 5.52 8.68 -5.40
N GLY A 206 6.69 8.23 -5.82
CA GLY A 206 7.94 8.97 -5.67
C GLY A 206 8.24 9.85 -6.88
N GLU A 207 9.38 10.54 -6.87
CA GLU A 207 9.76 11.47 -7.96
C GLU A 207 10.35 10.79 -9.19
N ARG A 208 10.70 9.49 -9.13
CA ARG A 208 11.12 8.75 -10.33
C ARG A 208 9.94 8.16 -11.11
N TRP A 209 8.71 8.38 -10.67
CA TRP A 209 7.54 8.06 -11.47
C TRP A 209 7.46 9.01 -12.66
N GLY A 210 7.32 8.47 -13.88
CA GLY A 210 7.30 9.29 -15.10
C GLY A 210 6.18 10.33 -15.07
N GLY A 211 6.54 11.62 -15.15
CA GLY A 211 5.58 12.72 -15.08
C GLY A 211 5.21 13.18 -13.66
N ASN A 212 5.90 12.67 -12.61
CA ASN A 212 5.71 13.08 -11.21
C ASN A 212 6.91 13.86 -10.64
N GLU A 213 7.72 14.47 -11.51
CA GLU A 213 8.89 15.23 -11.12
C GLU A 213 8.48 16.42 -10.22
N ASN A 214 9.19 16.60 -9.09
CA ASN A 214 8.86 17.60 -8.08
C ASN A 214 7.47 17.43 -7.44
N ALA A 215 6.84 16.26 -7.56
CA ALA A 215 5.52 15.96 -7.02
C ALA A 215 5.48 14.65 -6.21
N GLY A 216 6.63 14.05 -5.86
CA GLY A 216 6.69 12.84 -5.04
C GLY A 216 6.05 13.03 -3.67
N LEU A 217 5.29 12.05 -3.18
CA LEU A 217 4.56 12.18 -1.92
C LEU A 217 5.49 12.54 -0.76
N VAL A 218 5.16 13.62 -0.06
CA VAL A 218 5.90 14.07 1.11
C VAL A 218 5.39 13.33 2.34
N HIS A 219 6.28 12.58 2.99
CA HIS A 219 5.94 11.70 4.10
C HIS A 219 7.07 11.61 5.13
N ARG A 220 6.75 11.08 6.32
CA ARG A 220 7.71 10.84 7.40
C ARG A 220 7.31 9.65 8.24
N SER A 221 8.30 9.11 8.94
CA SER A 221 8.07 8.22 10.05
C SER A 221 7.89 9.08 11.31
N PRO A 222 6.71 9.13 11.96
CA PRO A 222 6.49 9.99 13.11
C PRO A 222 7.42 9.62 14.28
N VAL A 223 7.76 10.62 15.08
CA VAL A 223 8.49 10.42 16.33
C VAL A 223 7.53 9.76 17.32
N THR A 224 7.87 8.54 17.73
CA THR A 224 7.09 7.75 18.66
C THR A 224 7.53 7.97 20.10
N ALA A 225 6.69 7.56 21.06
CA ALA A 225 7.09 7.54 22.47
C ALA A 225 8.27 6.57 22.70
N PRO A 226 9.10 6.77 23.75
CA PRO A 226 10.30 5.95 23.99
C PRO A 226 10.05 4.44 24.18
N ASP A 227 8.81 4.06 24.49
CA ASP A 227 8.33 2.71 24.75
C ASP A 227 7.48 2.14 23.62
N GLU A 228 7.32 2.88 22.53
CA GLU A 228 6.49 2.46 21.40
C GLU A 228 7.32 1.73 20.34
N THR A 229 6.90 0.49 20.07
CA THR A 229 7.50 -0.36 19.05
C THR A 229 6.62 -0.40 17.80
N ARG A 230 7.25 -0.44 16.63
CA ARG A 230 6.55 -0.54 15.34
C ARG A 230 7.07 -1.69 14.50
N LEU A 231 6.18 -2.43 13.86
CA LEU A 231 6.56 -3.38 12.81
C LEU A 231 6.21 -2.79 11.45
N LEU A 232 7.23 -2.43 10.67
CA LEU A 232 7.10 -1.78 9.37
C LEU A 232 7.53 -2.74 8.26
N LEU A 233 6.73 -2.80 7.19
CA LEU A 233 7.13 -3.39 5.92
C LEU A 233 7.10 -2.34 4.81
N THR A 234 8.14 -2.35 3.96
CA THR A 234 8.16 -1.61 2.70
C THR A 234 8.51 -2.51 1.53
N LEU A 235 7.91 -2.25 0.37
CA LEU A 235 8.34 -2.81 -0.91
C LEU A 235 8.78 -1.68 -1.83
N ASP A 236 9.93 -1.87 -2.46
CA ASP A 236 10.47 -1.02 -3.50
C ASP A 236 10.72 -1.85 -4.77
N PHE A 237 10.87 -1.15 -5.89
CA PHE A 237 11.32 -1.75 -7.15
C PHE A 237 12.72 -2.37 -6.93
N GLY A 238 12.89 -3.63 -7.34
CA GLY A 238 14.13 -4.41 -7.19
C GLY A 238 15.34 -3.84 -7.93
#